data_AF-A0A920U1V6-F1
#
_entry.id   AF-A0A920U1V6-F1
#
_cell.length_a   1.000
_cell.length_b   1.000
_cell.length_c   1.000
_cell.angle_alpha   90.00
_cell.angle_beta   90.00
_cell.angle_gamma   90.00
#
_symmetry.space_group_name_H-M   'P 1'
#
loop_
_entity.id
_entity.type
_entity.pdbx_description
1 polymer ?
#
loop_
_entity_poly.entity_id
_entity_poly.type
_entity_poly.pdbx_seq_one_letter_code
_entity_poly.pdbx_strand_id
1 'polypeptide(L)'
;MFRLGRGVMIYLLQAPPFGASKFAMSSMTATINLEEGRYGIRCCSLEPAEVATEILDRRPIPVADEERARKLQPDDLGETIRFIAEMPAHVCLNEVLISPTWNRSHFGGSDWYPGLPS
;
A
#
# COMPACT_ATOMS: atom_id res chain seq x y z
N MET A 1 11.57 -21.59 16.11
CA MET A 1 11.45 -21.10 14.72
C MET A 1 10.02 -20.60 14.52
N PHE A 2 9.75 -19.36 14.96
CA PHE A 2 8.42 -18.75 14.88
C PHE A 2 8.18 -18.28 13.45
N ARG A 3 7.23 -18.91 12.77
CA ARG A 3 6.73 -18.49 11.47
C ARG A 3 5.68 -17.41 11.72
N LEU A 4 6.11 -16.14 11.75
CA LEU A 4 5.17 -15.02 11.83
C LEU A 4 4.24 -15.04 10.62
N GLY A 5 2.95 -14.86 10.89
CA GLY A 5 1.86 -14.89 9.93
C GLY A 5 2.06 -13.89 8.80
N ARG A 6 1.41 -14.22 7.67
CA ARG A 6 1.42 -13.50 6.41
C ARG A 6 0.82 -12.10 6.59
N GLY A 7 1.64 -11.10 6.89
CA GLY A 7 1.37 -9.70 6.55
C GLY A 7 2.09 -9.43 5.23
N VAL A 8 1.37 -8.95 4.21
CA VAL A 8 1.93 -8.75 2.87
C VAL A 8 3.08 -7.73 2.95
N MET A 9 4.31 -8.21 2.76
CA MET A 9 5.53 -7.41 2.87
C MET A 9 5.72 -6.55 1.60
N ILE A 10 4.94 -5.47 1.46
CA ILE A 10 5.10 -4.49 0.36
C ILE A 10 6.33 -3.57 0.53
N TYR A 11 7.05 -3.67 1.65
CA TYR A 11 8.13 -2.73 2.02
C TYR A 11 9.55 -3.21 1.70
N LEU A 12 9.73 -4.36 1.04
CA LEU A 12 11.04 -4.97 0.76
C LEU A 12 12.04 -4.07 0.00
N LEU A 13 11.55 -3.03 -0.68
CA LEU A 13 12.35 -2.11 -1.49
C LEU A 13 12.59 -0.74 -0.84
N GLN A 14 12.05 -0.50 0.36
CA GLN A 14 12.09 0.82 1.01
C GLN A 14 13.03 0.81 2.22
N ALA A 15 13.62 1.98 2.52
CA ALA A 15 14.52 2.12 3.66
C ALA A 15 13.81 1.71 4.97
N PRO A 16 14.52 1.10 5.94
CA PRO A 16 13.92 0.64 7.20
C PRO A 16 13.02 1.67 7.92
N PRO A 17 13.35 2.99 7.95
CA PRO A 17 12.47 3.98 8.55
C PRO A 17 11.12 4.11 7.84
N PHE A 18 11.07 3.94 6.52
CA PHE A 18 9.82 3.99 5.75
C PHE A 18 8.93 2.81 6.10
N GLY A 19 9.47 1.59 6.07
CA GLY A 19 8.74 0.38 6.44
C GLY A 19 8.22 0.43 7.89
N ALA A 20 9.06 0.87 8.84
CA ALA A 20 8.66 1.04 10.23
C ALA A 20 7.53 2.07 10.40
N SER A 21 7.65 3.23 9.73
CA SER A 21 6.63 4.28 9.79
C SER A 21 5.29 3.80 9.22
N LYS A 22 5.31 3.04 8.13
CA LYS A 22 4.09 2.54 7.51
C LYS A 22 3.45 1.42 8.31
N PHE A 23 4.24 0.53 8.92
CA PHE A 23 3.71 -0.46 9.86
C PHE A 23 3.09 0.20 11.10
N ALA A 24 3.70 1.29 11.60
CA ALA A 24 3.14 2.05 12.70
C ALA A 24 1.78 2.66 12.36
N MET A 25 1.55 3.12 11.12
CA MET A 25 0.25 3.64 10.67
C MET A 25 -0.88 2.60 10.74
N SER A 26 -0.62 1.36 10.33
CA SER A 26 -1.63 0.28 10.42
C SER A 26 -1.98 -0.02 11.88
N SER A 27 -0.98 -0.06 12.76
CA SER A 27 -1.18 -0.21 14.22
C SER A 27 -2.00 0.96 14.81
N MET A 28 -1.67 2.20 14.46
CA MET A 28 -2.40 3.39 14.91
C MET A 28 -3.88 3.36 14.47
N THR A 29 -4.14 2.95 13.23
CA THR A 29 -5.49 2.80 12.69
C THR A 29 -6.32 1.80 13.51
N ALA A 30 -5.72 0.66 13.87
CA ALA A 30 -6.36 -0.35 14.71
C ALA A 30 -6.68 0.19 16.11
N THR A 31 -5.76 0.95 16.73
CA THR A 31 -6.01 1.60 18.03
C THR A 31 -7.17 2.58 17.98
N ILE A 32 -7.27 3.42 16.92
CA ILE A 32 -8.39 4.36 16.77
C ILE A 32 -9.73 3.61 16.72
N ASN A 33 -9.82 2.51 15.97
CA ASN A 33 -11.05 1.72 15.90
C ASN A 33 -11.43 1.08 17.25
N LEU A 34 -10.43 0.67 18.04
CA LEU A 34 -10.65 0.11 19.38
C LEU A 34 -11.17 1.17 20.37
N GLU A 35 -10.63 2.38 20.33
CA GLU A 35 -10.96 3.45 21.28
C GLU A 35 -12.25 4.18 20.90
N GLU A 36 -12.41 4.47 19.61
CA GLU A 36 -13.40 5.42 19.11
C GLU A 36 -14.54 4.77 18.32
N GLY A 37 -14.43 3.48 17.97
CA GLY A 37 -15.45 2.75 17.21
C GLY A 37 -16.83 2.77 17.87
N ARG A 38 -16.88 2.79 19.21
CA ARG A 38 -18.13 2.90 19.99
C ARG A 38 -18.87 4.22 19.79
N TYR A 39 -18.18 5.26 19.32
CA TYR A 39 -18.75 6.58 19.01
C TYR A 39 -19.13 6.71 17.53
N GLY A 40 -19.05 5.63 16.75
CA GLY A 40 -19.33 5.65 15.31
C GLY A 40 -18.20 6.24 14.47
N ILE A 41 -17.01 6.44 15.05
CA ILE A 41 -15.81 6.85 14.31
C ILE A 41 -15.20 5.62 13.66
N ARG A 42 -14.86 5.73 12.37
CA ARG A 42 -14.26 4.65 11.57
C ARG A 42 -12.90 5.08 11.07
N CYS A 43 -11.91 4.20 11.18
CA CYS A 43 -10.56 4.40 10.65
C CYS A 43 -10.20 3.24 9.71
N CYS A 44 -9.62 3.57 8.56
CA CYS A 44 -9.21 2.61 7.54
C CYS A 44 -7.75 2.84 7.16
N SER A 45 -6.95 1.78 7.20
CA SER A 45 -5.61 1.77 6.60
C SER A 45 -5.72 1.40 5.13
N LEU A 46 -5.58 2.38 4.23
CA LEU A 46 -5.47 2.14 2.79
C LEU A 46 -3.99 1.92 2.43
N GLU A 47 -3.69 0.72 1.95
CA GLU A 47 -2.33 0.23 1.73
C GLU A 47 -2.12 -0.03 0.23
N PRO A 48 -1.75 1.00 -0.55
CA PRO A 48 -1.46 0.82 -1.96
C PRO A 48 -0.05 0.25 -2.16
N ALA A 49 0.09 -0.56 -3.21
CA ALA A 49 1.38 -0.90 -3.79
C ALA A 49 1.94 0.29 -4.61
N GLU A 50 2.60 0.04 -5.74
CA GLU A 50 3.14 1.13 -6.54
C GLU A 50 2.04 1.95 -7.24
N VAL A 51 2.14 3.27 -7.11
CA VAL A 51 1.23 4.27 -7.67
C VAL A 51 2.03 5.24 -8.52
N ALA A 52 1.48 5.63 -9.68
CA ALA A 52 2.06 6.58 -10.61
C ALA A 52 1.91 8.04 -10.15
N THR A 53 2.50 8.38 -9.01
CA THR A 53 2.57 9.76 -8.49
C THR A 53 3.93 10.39 -8.73
N GLU A 54 4.06 11.67 -8.40
CA GLU A 54 5.29 12.46 -8.50
C GLU A 54 6.41 11.92 -7.57
N ILE A 55 6.10 11.02 -6.64
CA ILE A 55 7.12 10.36 -5.81
C ILE A 55 8.07 9.50 -6.66
N LEU A 56 7.61 9.00 -7.82
CA LEU A 56 8.44 8.18 -8.71
C LEU A 56 9.55 9.00 -9.36
N ASP A 57 9.38 10.31 -9.51
CA ASP A 57 10.39 11.21 -10.10
C ASP A 57 11.60 11.42 -9.19
N ARG A 58 11.46 11.06 -7.90
CA ARG A 58 12.54 11.11 -6.91
C ARG A 58 13.38 9.83 -6.88
N ARG A 59 13.07 8.85 -7.72
CA ARG A 59 13.87 7.62 -7.81
C ARG A 59 15.20 7.90 -8.51
N PRO A 60 16.30 7.25 -8.07
CA PRO A 60 17.59 7.36 -8.76
C PRO A 60 17.53 6.93 -10.24
N ILE A 61 16.68 5.95 -10.54
CA ILE A 61 16.42 5.47 -11.89
C ILE A 61 14.99 5.88 -12.25
N PRO A 62 14.80 6.76 -13.25
CA PRO A 62 13.48 7.15 -13.72
C PRO A 62 12.69 5.93 -14.21
N VAL A 63 11.41 5.90 -13.87
CA VAL A 63 10.49 4.85 -14.32
C VAL A 63 9.99 5.23 -15.71
N ALA A 64 10.15 4.33 -16.69
CA ALA A 64 9.64 4.53 -18.04
C ALA A 64 8.11 4.68 -18.06
N ASP A 65 7.57 5.45 -19.02
CA ASP A 65 6.13 5.75 -19.11
C ASP A 65 5.27 4.49 -19.25
N GLU A 66 5.76 3.50 -19.99
CA GLU A 66 5.10 2.21 -20.19
C GLU A 66 4.98 1.41 -18.88
N GLU A 67 5.97 1.53 -17.98
CA GLU A 67 5.94 0.90 -16.67
C GLU A 67 5.08 1.73 -15.69
N ARG A 68 5.12 3.07 -15.77
CA ARG A 68 4.23 3.96 -15.02
C ARG A 68 2.75 3.66 -15.32
N ALA A 69 2.42 3.40 -16.58
CA ALA A 69 1.06 3.05 -17.01
C ALA A 69 0.55 1.72 -16.45
N ARG A 70 1.45 0.82 -16.00
CA ARG A 70 1.08 -0.47 -15.37
C ARG A 70 0.91 -0.38 -13.85
N LYS A 71 1.30 0.74 -13.23
CA LYS A 71 1.11 1.00 -11.80
C LYS A 71 -0.31 1.48 -11.54
N LEU A 72 -0.72 1.50 -10.27
CA LEU A 72 -1.97 2.16 -9.89
C LEU A 72 -1.93 3.63 -10.28
N GLN A 73 -3.04 4.17 -10.73
CA GLN A 73 -3.19 5.59 -10.98
C GLN A 73 -3.78 6.28 -9.75
N PRO A 74 -3.58 7.61 -9.58
CA PRO A 74 -4.20 8.36 -8.49
C PRO A 74 -5.72 8.20 -8.45
N ASP A 75 -6.36 8.13 -9.61
CA ASP A 75 -7.81 7.97 -9.74
C ASP A 75 -8.31 6.62 -9.16
N ASP A 76 -7.51 5.55 -9.29
CA ASP A 76 -7.83 4.25 -8.69
C ASP A 76 -7.91 4.35 -7.16
N LEU A 77 -7.04 5.15 -6.54
CA LEU A 77 -7.09 5.43 -5.10
C LEU A 77 -8.26 6.33 -4.75
N GLY A 78 -8.57 7.33 -5.61
CA GLY A 78 -9.74 8.19 -5.43
C GLY A 78 -11.04 7.39 -5.35
N GLU A 79 -11.26 6.48 -6.30
CA GLU A 79 -12.42 5.58 -6.32
C GLU A 79 -12.42 4.63 -5.11
N THR A 80 -11.26 4.11 -4.71
CA THR A 80 -11.15 3.25 -3.53
C THR A 80 -11.48 4.01 -2.23
N ILE A 81 -10.97 5.24 -2.07
CA ILE A 81 -11.26 6.11 -0.92
C ILE A 81 -12.74 6.44 -0.88
N ARG A 82 -13.34 6.77 -2.04
CA ARG A 82 -14.77 7.02 -2.15
C ARG A 82 -15.58 5.81 -1.69
N PHE A 83 -15.25 4.61 -2.19
CA PHE A 83 -15.90 3.38 -1.78
C PHE A 83 -15.82 3.14 -0.26
N ILE A 84 -14.66 3.36 0.35
CA ILE A 84 -14.46 3.25 1.80
C ILE A 84 -15.35 4.27 2.55
N ALA A 85 -15.39 5.51 2.07
CA ALA A 85 -16.12 6.59 2.71
C ALA A 85 -17.65 6.38 2.62
N GLU A 86 -18.14 5.91 1.47
CA GLU A 86 -19.57 5.69 1.18
C GLU A 86 -20.15 4.43 1.84
N MET A 87 -19.32 3.59 2.48
CA MET A 87 -19.82 2.46 3.27
C MET A 87 -20.83 2.90 4.34
N PRO A 88 -21.86 2.09 4.62
CA PRO A 88 -22.81 2.37 5.69
C PRO A 88 -22.11 2.65 7.02
N ALA A 89 -22.69 3.50 7.87
CA ALA A 89 -22.07 3.93 9.13
C ALA A 89 -21.69 2.79 10.09
N HIS A 90 -22.34 1.62 9.97
CA HIS A 90 -22.06 0.42 10.77
C HIS A 90 -20.97 -0.49 10.16
N VAL A 91 -20.40 -0.13 9.01
CA VAL A 91 -19.38 -0.91 8.30
C VAL A 91 -18.04 -0.20 8.37
N CYS A 92 -17.06 -0.85 9.01
CA CYS A 92 -15.67 -0.37 9.07
C CYS A 92 -14.78 -1.30 8.24
N LEU A 93 -14.20 -0.77 7.17
CA LEU A 93 -13.13 -1.44 6.44
C LEU A 93 -11.82 -1.12 7.15
N ASN A 94 -11.31 -2.05 7.96
CA ASN A 94 -10.14 -1.77 8.81
C ASN A 94 -8.85 -1.62 7.99
N GLU A 95 -8.67 -2.47 6.98
CA GLU A 95 -7.49 -2.48 6.10
C GLU A 95 -7.92 -2.78 4.66
N VAL A 96 -7.38 -2.02 3.71
CA VAL A 96 -7.59 -2.23 2.28
C VAL A 96 -6.24 -2.26 1.59
N LEU A 97 -5.80 -3.46 1.20
CA LEU A 97 -4.61 -3.64 0.37
C LEU A 97 -5.02 -3.61 -1.10
N ILE A 98 -4.44 -2.68 -1.87
CA ILE A 98 -4.68 -2.55 -3.31
C ILE A 98 -3.36 -2.57 -4.07
N SER A 99 -3.31 -3.32 -5.16
CA SER A 99 -2.11 -3.43 -5.98
C SER A 99 -2.46 -3.60 -7.45
N PRO A 100 -1.59 -3.15 -8.37
CA PRO A 100 -1.82 -3.39 -9.79
C PRO A 100 -1.80 -4.89 -10.07
N THR A 101 -2.58 -5.34 -11.05
CA THR A 101 -2.56 -6.76 -11.46
C THR A 101 -1.15 -7.19 -11.89
N TRP A 102 -0.44 -6.30 -12.59
CA TRP A 102 0.99 -6.45 -12.84
C TRP A 102 1.79 -5.88 -11.65
N ASN A 103 2.00 -6.69 -10.63
CA ASN A 103 2.74 -6.31 -9.43
C ASN A 103 4.18 -6.86 -9.48
N ARG A 104 5.16 -5.97 -9.59
CA ARG A 104 6.59 -6.35 -9.66
C ARG A 104 7.10 -7.12 -8.45
N SER A 105 6.44 -7.02 -7.28
CA SER A 105 6.79 -7.82 -6.10
C SER A 105 6.39 -9.30 -6.23
N HIS A 106 5.44 -9.63 -7.12
CA HIS A 106 5.03 -11.00 -7.40
C HIS A 106 5.77 -11.60 -8.60
N PHE A 107 5.98 -10.80 -9.64
CA PHE A 107 6.52 -11.27 -10.93
C PHE A 107 8.01 -10.95 -11.15
N GLY A 108 8.63 -10.18 -10.24
CA GLY A 108 9.97 -9.64 -10.43
C GLY A 108 9.96 -8.39 -11.33
N GLY A 109 10.85 -7.44 -11.04
CA GLY A 109 11.13 -6.29 -11.90
C GLY A 109 12.48 -6.46 -12.58
N SER A 110 12.66 -5.93 -13.78
CA SER A 110 13.98 -5.94 -14.45
C SER A 110 15.04 -5.11 -13.70
N ASP A 111 14.62 -4.28 -12.76
CA ASP A 111 15.44 -3.42 -11.89
C ASP A 111 15.61 -3.99 -10.46
N TRP A 112 15.12 -5.20 -10.20
CA TRP A 112 14.97 -5.78 -8.85
C TRP A 112 16.30 -6.27 -8.25
N TYR A 113 17.26 -5.38 -8.07
CA TYR A 113 18.70 -5.62 -7.90
C TYR A 113 19.45 -5.86 -9.22
N PRO A 114 20.57 -5.14 -9.46
CA PRO A 114 21.45 -5.46 -10.59
C PRO A 114 22.07 -6.85 -10.35
N GLY A 115 21.60 -7.87 -11.08
CA GLY A 115 22.30 -9.17 -11.16
C GLY A 115 21.48 -10.45 -11.03
N LEU A 116 20.16 -10.42 -10.88
CA LEU A 116 19.33 -11.64 -10.98
C LEU A 116 18.63 -11.69 -12.35
N PRO A 117 18.79 -12.77 -13.13
CA PRO A 117 18.12 -12.88 -14.43
C PRO A 117 16.61 -13.05 -14.24
N SER A 118 15.86 -12.36 -15.09
CA SER A 118 14.41 -12.52 -15.28
C SER A 118 14.04 -13.90 -15.80
#